data_AF-A0AAE3ZYU7-F1
#
_entry.id   AF-A0AAE3ZYU7-F1
#
_cell.length_a   1.000
_cell.length_b   1.000
_cell.length_c   1.000
_cell.angle_alpha   90.00
_cell.angle_beta   90.00
_cell.angle_gamma   90.00
#
_symmetry.space_group_name_H-M   'P 1'
#
loop_
_entity.id
_entity.type
_entity.pdbx_description
1 polymer ?
#
loop_
_entity_poly.entity_id
_entity_poly.type
_entity_poly.pdbx_seq_one_letter_code
_entity_poly.pdbx_strand_id
1 'polypeptide(L)' 'MSRDASAARLEAEVEEIVLILRRYGVMPVQRVATLAGADYWHADSDFGRALARAVTLKRIRPLGIDLYEPTEDVAG' A
#
# COMPACT_ATOMS: atom_id res chain seq x y z
N MET A 1 -17.23 3.38 -17.20
CA MET A 1 -17.01 2.80 -15.87
C MET A 1 -16.91 3.94 -14.87
N SER A 2 -17.64 3.86 -13.74
CA SER A 2 -17.81 4.97 -12.81
C SER A 2 -16.50 5.30 -12.07
N ARG A 3 -16.18 6.60 -12.00
CA ARG A 3 -14.98 7.15 -11.33
C ARG A 3 -14.88 6.69 -9.86
N ASP A 4 -16.03 6.46 -9.23
CA ASP A 4 -16.16 6.05 -7.82
C ASP A 4 -15.68 4.63 -7.56
N ALA A 5 -15.91 3.70 -8.50
CA ALA A 5 -15.47 2.32 -8.36
C ALA A 5 -13.94 2.21 -8.40
N SER A 6 -13.27 3.03 -9.23
CA SER A 6 -11.80 3.05 -9.30
C SER A 6 -11.17 3.66 -8.06
N ALA A 7 -11.84 4.66 -7.45
CA ALA A 7 -11.38 5.30 -6.23
C ALA A 7 -11.51 4.36 -5.02
N ALA A 8 -12.65 3.68 -4.89
CA ALA A 8 -12.86 2.68 -3.85
C ALA A 8 -11.87 1.51 -3.96
N ARG A 9 -11.58 1.06 -5.19
CA ARG A 9 -10.56 0.03 -5.45
C ARG A 9 -9.17 0.48 -4.99
N LEU A 10 -8.75 1.68 -5.37
CA LEU A 10 -7.45 2.23 -4.97
C LEU A 10 -7.34 2.34 -3.45
N GLU A 11 -8.41 2.74 -2.75
CA GLU A 11 -8.41 2.80 -1.29
C GLU A 11 -8.26 1.42 -0.65
N ALA A 12 -8.92 0.39 -1.20
CA ALA A 12 -8.76 -0.99 -0.73
C ALA A 12 -7.32 -1.52 -0.91
N GLU A 13 -6.69 -1.23 -2.06
CA GLU A 13 -5.30 -1.58 -2.34
C GLU A 13 -4.32 -0.86 -1.39
N VAL A 14 -4.58 0.42 -1.10
CA VAL A 14 -3.82 1.18 -0.10
C VAL A 14 -3.95 0.54 1.28
N GLU A 15 -5.16 0.17 1.68
CA GLU A 15 -5.41 -0.46 2.98
C GLU A 15 -4.71 -1.81 3.11
N GLU A 16 -4.71 -2.62 2.06
CA GLU A 16 -3.97 -3.89 2.01
C GLU A 16 -2.46 -3.70 2.24
N ILE A 17 -1.83 -2.74 1.54
CA ILE A 17 -0.41 -2.39 1.73
C ILE A 17 -0.14 -1.99 3.19
N VAL A 18 -0.99 -1.12 3.75
CA VAL A 18 -0.85 -0.63 5.13
C VAL A 18 -0.99 -1.77 6.13
N LEU A 19 -1.96 -2.67 5.94
CA LEU A 19 -2.18 -3.83 6.82
C LEU A 19 -0.99 -4.79 6.82
N ILE A 20 -0.40 -5.05 5.65
CA ILE A 20 0.83 -5.87 5.53
C ILE A 20 1.95 -5.25 6.35
N LEU A 21 2.21 -3.96 6.17
CA LEU A 21 3.28 -3.27 6.89
C LEU A 21 3.01 -3.18 8.40
N ARG A 22 1.75 -2.99 8.81
CA ARG A 22 1.37 -3.05 10.24
C ARG A 22 1.58 -4.44 10.85
N ARG A 23 1.31 -5.50 10.10
CA ARG A 23 1.42 -6.88 10.59
C ARG A 23 2.87 -7.35 10.70
N TYR A 24 3.72 -6.96 9.75
CA TYR A 24 5.05 -7.53 9.60
C TYR A 24 6.18 -6.52 9.85
N GLY A 25 5.87 -5.24 10.03
CA GLY A 25 6.84 -4.17 10.27
C GLY A 25 7.55 -3.70 9.00
N VAL A 26 8.78 -3.23 9.16
CA VAL A 26 9.61 -2.70 8.07
C VAL A 26 9.97 -3.79 7.07
N MET A 27 9.75 -3.55 5.78
CA MET A 27 10.19 -4.51 4.74
C MET A 27 10.43 -3.88 3.35
N PRO A 28 11.11 -4.63 2.45
CA PRO A 28 11.29 -4.21 1.06
C PRO A 28 9.98 -4.19 0.27
N VAL A 29 9.88 -3.25 -0.67
CA VAL A 29 8.71 -3.05 -1.55
C VAL A 29 8.32 -4.30 -2.33
N GLN A 30 9.28 -5.08 -2.80
CA GLN A 30 9.01 -6.33 -3.51
C GLN A 30 8.32 -7.34 -2.59
N ARG A 31 8.68 -7.36 -1.30
CA ARG A 31 8.04 -8.26 -0.33
C ARG A 31 6.62 -7.82 -0.01
N VAL A 32 6.37 -6.51 0.08
CA VAL A 32 5.01 -5.96 0.19
C VAL A 32 4.17 -6.38 -1.02
N ALA A 33 4.69 -6.20 -2.24
CA ALA A 33 3.98 -6.56 -3.47
C ALA A 33 3.64 -8.07 -3.53
N THR A 34 4.58 -8.94 -3.16
CA THR A 34 4.33 -10.38 -3.08
C THR A 34 3.25 -10.71 -2.04
N LEU A 35 3.30 -10.10 -0.85
CA LEU A 35 2.32 -10.37 0.22
C LEU A 35 0.94 -9.82 -0.10
N ALA A 36 0.86 -8.72 -0.85
CA ALA A 36 -0.38 -8.13 -1.36
C ALA A 36 -0.95 -8.89 -2.56
N GLY A 37 -0.23 -9.89 -3.08
CA GLY A 37 -0.63 -10.60 -4.30
C GLY A 37 -0.77 -9.66 -5.49
N ALA A 38 0.10 -8.64 -5.59
CA ALA A 38 0.02 -7.59 -6.61
C ALA A 38 -0.02 -8.12 -8.06
N ASP A 39 0.59 -9.29 -8.30
CA ASP A 39 0.54 -9.99 -9.60
C ASP A 39 -0.87 -10.43 -10.02
N TYR A 40 -1.80 -10.50 -9.07
CA TYR A 40 -3.20 -10.91 -9.29
C TYR A 40 -4.18 -9.74 -9.22
N TRP A 41 -3.68 -8.51 -9.07
CA TRP A 41 -4.53 -7.34 -9.10
C TRP A 41 -5.12 -7.14 -10.50
N HIS A 42 -6.24 -6.43 -10.60
CA HIS A 42 -6.90 -6.20 -11.89
C HIS A 42 -6.01 -5.37 -12.83
N ALA A 43 -6.26 -5.43 -14.14
CA ALA A 43 -5.45 -4.72 -15.13
C ALA A 43 -5.47 -3.18 -14.99
N ASP A 44 -6.44 -2.61 -14.27
CA ASP A 44 -6.55 -1.19 -13.94
C ASP A 44 -5.97 -0.82 -12.56
N SER A 45 -5.53 -1.83 -11.82
CA SER A 45 -4.80 -1.71 -10.56
C SER A 45 -3.30 -1.52 -10.82
N ASP A 46 -2.67 -0.66 -10.03
CA ASP A 46 -1.24 -0.41 -10.12
C ASP A 46 -0.69 -0.33 -8.70
N PHE A 47 0.10 -1.33 -8.33
CA PHE A 47 0.77 -1.39 -7.03
C PHE A 47 1.61 -0.14 -6.77
N GLY A 48 2.29 0.40 -7.78
CA GLY A 48 3.05 1.64 -7.66
C GLY A 48 2.14 2.83 -7.33
N ARG A 49 0.95 2.89 -7.93
CA ARG A 49 -0.05 3.93 -7.64
C ARG A 49 -0.59 3.82 -6.22
N ALA A 50 -0.94 2.62 -5.77
CA ALA A 50 -1.41 2.37 -4.40
C ALA A 50 -0.32 2.70 -3.37
N LEU A 51 0.93 2.28 -3.61
CA LEU A 51 2.08 2.58 -2.76
C LEU A 51 2.33 4.09 -2.65
N ALA A 52 2.37 4.80 -3.78
CA ALA A 52 2.55 6.25 -3.82
C ALA A 52 1.41 6.97 -3.09
N ARG A 53 0.17 6.47 -3.22
CA ARG A 53 -0.98 7.00 -2.51
C ARG A 53 -0.86 6.79 -1.00
N ALA A 54 -0.45 5.61 -0.54
CA ALA A 54 -0.22 5.31 0.88
C ALA A 54 0.83 6.24 1.51
N VAL A 55 1.93 6.52 0.78
CA VAL A 55 2.95 7.50 1.19
C VAL A 55 2.39 8.92 1.23
N THR A 56 1.64 9.33 0.20
CA THR A 56 1.01 10.66 0.14
C THR A 56 0.04 10.88 1.29
N LEU A 57 -0.71 9.84 1.66
CA LEU A 57 -1.62 9.82 2.80
C LEU A 57 -0.90 9.69 4.16
N LYS A 58 0.43 9.60 4.15
CA LYS A 58 1.29 9.44 5.34
C LYS A 58 0.96 8.19 6.18
N ARG A 59 0.28 7.19 5.61
CA ARG A 59 -0.03 5.93 6.31
C ARG A 59 1.16 4.98 6.40
N ILE A 60 2.14 5.19 5.51
CA ILE A 60 3.43 4.51 5.49
C ILE A 60 4.50 5.56 5.19
N ARG A 61 5.76 5.27 5.54
CA ARG A 61 6.90 6.10 5.14
C ARG A 61 8.02 5.26 4.52
N PRO A 62 8.72 5.79 3.50
CA PRO A 62 9.92 5.16 2.99
C PRO A 62 11.10 5.40 3.95
N LEU A 63 11.94 4.39 4.11
CA LEU A 63 13.17 4.42 4.93
C LEU A 63 14.46 4.42 4.12
N GLY A 64 14.35 4.37 2.80
CA GLY A 64 15.48 4.28 1.89
C GLY A 64 14.99 4.05 0.47
N ILE A 65 15.80 3.36 -0.33
CA ILE A 65 15.51 3.12 -1.75
C ILE A 65 14.28 2.20 -1.92
N ASP A 66 14.14 1.18 -1.08
CA ASP A 66 13.13 0.13 -1.25
C ASP A 66 12.43 -0.30 0.05
N LEU A 67 12.82 0.23 1.21
CA LEU A 67 12.23 -0.11 2.50
C LEU A 67 11.07 0.80 2.86
N TYR A 68 9.99 0.20 3.35
CA TYR A 68 8.80 0.91 3.83
C TYR A 68 8.43 0.42 5.22
N GLU A 69 7.86 1.32 6.02
CA GLU A 69 7.32 1.00 7.34
C GLU A 69 5.91 1.59 7.50
N PRO A 70 5.07 1.02 8.37
CA PRO A 70 3.81 1.65 8.73
C PRO A 70 4.10 2.94 9.50
N THR A 71 3.41 4.02 9.16
CA THR A 71 3.35 5.16 10.07
C THR A 71 2.39 4.72 11.17
N GLU A 72 2.87 4.62 12.42
CA GLU A 72 2.00 4.41 13.55
C GLU A 72 0.96 5.54 13.57
N ASP A 73 -0.33 5.18 13.47
CA ASP A 73 -1.26 5.91 14.32
C ASP A 73 -0.86 5.47 15.72
N VAL A 74 -0.25 6.38 16.47
CA VAL A 74 -0.22 6.27 17.92
C VAL A 74 -1.69 6.22 18.35
N ALA A 75 -2.26 5.02 18.38
CA ALA A 75 -3.44 4.74 19.16
C ALA A 75 -2.99 4.86 20.62
N GLY A 76 -2.96 6.10 21.11
CA GLY A 76 -3.07 6.40 22.53
C GLY A 76 -4.48 6.13 23.01
#